data_AF-A0A7K3S442-F1
#
_entry.id   AF-A0A7K3S442-F1
#
_cell.length_a   1.000
_cell.length_b   1.000
_cell.length_c   1.000
_cell.angle_alpha   90.00
_cell.angle_beta   90.00
_cell.angle_gamma   90.00
#
_symmetry.space_group_name_H-M   'P 1'
#
loop_
_entity.id
_entity.type
_entity.pdbx_description
1 polymer ?
#
loop_
_entity_poly.entity_id
_entity_poly.type
_entity_poly.pdbx_seq_one_letter_code
_entity_poly.pdbx_strand_id
1 'polypeptide(L)' 'MAAADGGGALLAPLAGDGTPAGPVVAEPDLVEAVRSRPDVVRWVWRSTAAVYPRLLAAGVRVERCYDIECAEL' A
#
# COMPACT_ATOMS: atom_id res chain seq x y z
N MET A 1 -11.89 -10.79 -18.54
CA MET A 1 -10.63 -10.20 -18.05
C MET A 1 -10.61 -10.41 -16.55
N ALA A 2 -10.11 -11.58 -16.15
CA ALA A 2 -10.25 -12.09 -14.80
C ALA A 2 -9.50 -11.18 -13.82
N ALA A 3 -10.21 -10.69 -12.80
CA ALA A 3 -9.57 -10.19 -11.60
C ALA A 3 -8.69 -11.32 -11.10
N ALA A 4 -7.37 -11.10 -11.10
CA ALA A 4 -6.45 -12.10 -10.61
C ALA A 4 -6.81 -12.38 -9.15
N ASP A 5 -7.02 -13.65 -8.84
CA ASP A 5 -6.96 -14.24 -7.50
C ASP A 5 -5.55 -14.08 -6.85
N GLY A 6 -4.72 -13.16 -7.37
CA GLY A 6 -3.36 -12.87 -6.95
C GLY A 6 -3.33 -11.53 -6.20
N GLY A 7 -2.65 -11.49 -5.07
CA GLY A 7 -2.62 -10.36 -4.14
C GLY A 7 -1.91 -9.09 -4.61
N GLY A 8 -2.08 -8.72 -5.88
CA GLY A 8 -1.48 -7.53 -6.46
C GLY A 8 -2.05 -6.22 -5.90
N ALA A 9 -1.28 -5.15 -6.09
CA ALA A 9 -1.62 -3.81 -5.66
C ALA A 9 -1.21 -2.77 -6.70
N LEU A 10 -1.91 -1.64 -6.70
CA LEU A 10 -1.49 -0.45 -7.42
C LEU A 10 -0.79 0.47 -6.42
N LEU A 11 0.46 0.82 -6.68
CA LEU A 11 1.26 1.70 -5.85
C LEU A 11 1.52 3.03 -6.56
N ALA A 12 1.27 4.14 -5.87
CA ALA A 12 1.62 5.46 -6.34
C ALA A 12 2.75 6.02 -5.44
N PRO A 13 3.90 6.43 -5.99
CA PRO A 13 4.90 7.13 -5.20
C PRO A 13 4.34 8.51 -4.80
N LEU A 14 4.51 8.86 -3.52
CA LEU A 14 4.07 10.15 -2.98
C LEU A 14 5.27 10.97 -2.50
N ALA A 15 5.23 12.28 -2.69
CA ALA A 15 6.18 13.21 -2.11
C ALA A 15 5.87 13.43 -0.61
N GLY A 16 6.78 14.12 0.09
CA GLY A 16 6.65 14.36 1.53
C GLY A 16 5.39 15.12 1.94
N ASP A 17 4.80 15.89 1.02
CA ASP A 17 3.55 16.63 1.16
C ASP A 17 2.28 15.80 0.82
N GLY A 18 2.46 14.55 0.40
CA GLY A 18 1.35 13.66 0.01
C GLY A 18 0.92 13.78 -1.44
N THR A 19 1.58 14.60 -2.26
CA THR A 19 1.27 14.73 -3.69
C THR A 19 1.87 13.55 -4.50
N PRO A 20 1.26 13.16 -5.64
CA PRO A 20 1.83 12.14 -6.52
C PRO A 20 3.21 12.56 -7.04
N ALA A 21 4.24 11.75 -6.75
CA ALA A 21 5.63 11.99 -7.16
C ALA A 21 6.04 11.22 -8.42
N GLY A 22 5.10 10.50 -9.05
CA GLY A 22 5.41 9.65 -10.19
C GLY A 22 4.23 8.76 -10.62
N PRO A 23 4.44 7.92 -11.65
CA PRO A 23 3.40 7.07 -12.20
C PRO A 23 2.98 5.96 -11.22
N VAL A 24 1.73 5.53 -11.35
CA VAL A 24 1.20 4.36 -10.63
C VAL A 24 1.83 3.10 -11.22
N VAL A 25 2.33 2.23 -10.34
CA VAL A 25 2.95 0.95 -10.69
C VAL A 25 2.02 -0.18 -10.24
N ALA A 26 1.77 -1.13 -11.14
CA ALA A 26 1.05 -2.35 -10.81
C ALA A 26 2.04 -3.40 -10.30
N GLU A 27 1.85 -3.81 -9.05
CA GLU A 27 2.64 -4.84 -8.39
C GLU A 27 1.84 -6.14 -8.35
N PRO A 28 2.47 -7.28 -8.68
CA PRO A 28 1.79 -8.59 -8.69
C PRO A 28 1.51 -9.12 -7.28
N ASP A 29 2.26 -8.64 -6.27
CA ASP A 29 2.10 -9.03 -4.88
C ASP A 29 2.37 -7.83 -3.95
N LEU A 30 1.38 -7.47 -3.14
CA LEU A 30 1.46 -6.36 -2.19
C LEU A 30 2.51 -6.59 -1.08
N VAL A 31 2.62 -7.80 -0.56
CA VAL A 31 3.53 -8.13 0.54
C VAL A 31 4.97 -7.96 0.08
N GLU A 32 5.31 -8.55 -1.07
CA GLU A 32 6.64 -8.42 -1.66
C GLU A 32 6.94 -7.00 -2.11
N ALA A 33 5.94 -6.27 -2.59
CA ALA A 33 6.09 -4.86 -2.91
C ALA A 33 6.43 -4.00 -1.68
N VAL A 34 5.85 -4.28 -0.51
CA VAL A 34 6.23 -3.58 0.73
C VAL A 34 7.62 -4.02 1.21
N ARG A 35 7.92 -5.32 1.18
CA ARG A 35 9.21 -5.87 1.64
C ARG A 35 10.41 -5.36 0.84
N SER A 36 10.25 -5.19 -0.46
CA SER A 36 11.29 -4.66 -1.35
C SER A 36 11.59 -3.18 -1.16
N ARG A 37 10.83 -2.47 -0.30
CA ARG A 37 10.93 -1.02 -0.07
C ARG A 37 11.16 -0.69 1.41
N PRO A 38 12.28 -1.15 2.01
CA PRO A 38 12.56 -0.93 3.43
C PRO A 38 12.74 0.54 3.78
N ASP A 39 13.16 1.39 2.84
CA ASP A 39 13.35 2.82 3.05
C ASP A 39 12.03 3.62 3.07
N VAL A 40 10.90 3.00 2.69
CA VAL A 40 9.59 3.64 2.67
C VAL A 40 8.91 3.51 4.03
N VAL A 41 9.02 4.58 4.82
CA VAL A 41 8.48 4.64 6.19
C VAL A 41 7.01 5.05 6.26
N ARG A 42 6.43 5.59 5.17
CA ARG A 42 5.05 6.09 5.13
C ARG A 42 4.26 5.43 4.02
N TRP A 43 3.21 4.71 4.39
CA TRP A 43 2.27 4.11 3.45
C TRP A 43 0.89 4.71 3.62
N VAL A 44 0.24 4.94 2.49
CA VAL A 44 -1.11 5.49 2.41
C VAL A 44 -1.97 4.45 1.71
N TRP A 45 -2.99 3.96 2.39
CA TRP A 45 -3.85 2.91 1.88
C TRP A 45 -5.23 3.48 1.56
N ARG A 46 -5.79 3.08 0.42
CA ARG A 46 -7.17 3.45 0.06
C ARG A 46 -8.22 2.83 0.99
N SER A 47 -7.88 1.70 1.61
CA SER A 47 -8.73 0.99 2.56
C SER A 47 -7.84 0.07 3.41
N THR A 48 -7.58 0.44 4.67
CA THR A 48 -6.82 -0.39 5.59
C THR A 48 -7.48 -1.75 5.78
N ALA A 49 -8.82 -1.82 5.80
CA ALA A 49 -9.56 -3.07 5.96
C ALA A 49 -9.27 -4.12 4.87
N ALA A 50 -8.98 -3.68 3.64
CA ALA A 50 -8.63 -4.59 2.54
C ALA A 50 -7.15 -5.00 2.51
N VAL A 51 -6.26 -4.16 3.06
CA VAL A 51 -4.80 -4.27 2.90
C VAL A 51 -4.13 -4.83 4.15
N TYR A 52 -4.50 -4.32 5.33
CA TYR A 52 -3.81 -4.58 6.58
C TYR A 52 -3.91 -6.03 7.07
N PRO A 53 -5.07 -6.73 6.95
CA PRO A 53 -5.14 -8.14 7.34
C PRO A 53 -4.16 -9.02 6.55
N ARG A 54 -3.89 -8.69 5.27
CA ARG A 54 -2.98 -9.44 4.41
C ARG A 54 -1.51 -9.22 4.80
N LEU A 55 -1.14 -7.98 5.11
CA LEU A 55 0.19 -7.63 5.59
C LEU A 55 0.48 -8.27 6.96
N LEU A 56 -0.50 -8.22 7.87
CA LEU A 56 -0.42 -8.89 9.18
C LEU A 56 -0.25 -10.40 9.04
N ALA A 57 -1.04 -11.06 8.18
CA ALA A 57 -0.94 -12.49 7.93
C ALA A 57 0.44 -12.89 7.37
N ALA A 58 1.08 -12.00 6.60
CA ALA A 58 2.42 -12.18 6.05
C ALA A 58 3.57 -11.72 6.97
N GLY A 59 3.25 -11.28 8.20
CA GLY A 59 4.23 -10.79 9.17
C GLY A 59 4.88 -9.45 8.82
N VAL A 60 4.33 -8.71 7.86
CA VAL A 60 4.86 -7.40 7.45
C VAL A 60 4.33 -6.31 8.38
N ARG A 61 5.25 -5.65 9.08
CA ARG A 61 4.95 -4.51 9.95
C ARG A 61 5.31 -3.23 9.21
N VAL A 62 4.36 -2.31 9.12
CA VAL A 62 4.55 -0.99 8.52
C VAL A 62 4.59 0.03 9.65
N GLU A 63 5.65 0.86 9.72
CA GLU A 63 5.87 1.75 10.87
C GLU A 63 4.86 2.91 10.96
N ARG A 64 4.37 3.45 9.83
CA ARG A 64 3.32 4.49 9.81
C ARG A 64 2.37 4.29 8.64
N CYS A 65 1.16 3.80 8.93
CA CYS A 65 0.03 3.77 8.00
C CYS A 65 -0.87 4.98 8.26
N TYR A 66 -1.15 5.78 7.24
CA TYR A 66 -2.24 6.74 7.27
C TYR A 66 -3.42 6.16 6.49
N ASP A 67 -4.56 6.03 7.16
CA ASP A 67 -5.81 5.61 6.54
C ASP A 67 -6.56 6.84 6.03
N ILE A 68 -6.92 6.84 4.74
CA ILE A 68 -7.64 7.96 4.11
C ILE A 68 -9.13 7.99 4.51
N GLU A 69 -9.72 6.92 5.07
CA GLU A 69 -11.13 6.93 5.51
C GLU A 69 -11.34 7.64 6.87
N CYS A 70 -10.28 8.12 7.53
CA CYS A 70 -10.41 9.00 8.70
C CYS A 70 -10.44 10.50 8.36
N ALA A 71 -10.43 10.90 7.09
CA ALA A 71 -10.44 12.31 6.68
C ALA A 71 -11.80 12.80 6.12
N GLU A 72 -12.80 11.94 6.03
CA GLU A 72 -14.18 12.32 5.66
C GLU A 72 -15.06 12.36 6.92
N LEU A 73 -14.80 13.32 7.82
CA LEU A 73 -15.70 13.65 8.94
C LEU A 73 -16.00 15.15 8.95
#